data_AF-A0A7C1VS26-F1
#
_entry.id   AF-A0A7C1VS26-F1
#
_cell.length_a   1.000
_cell.length_b   1.000
_cell.length_c   1.000
_cell.angle_alpha   90.00
_cell.angle_beta   90.00
_cell.angle_gamma   90.00
#
_symmetry.space_group_name_H-M   'P 1'
#
loop_
_entity.id
_entity.type
_entity.pdbx_description
1 polymer ?
#
loop_
_entity_poly.entity_id
_entity_poly.type
_entity_poly.pdbx_seq_one_letter_code
_entity_poly.pdbx_strand_id
1 'polypeptide(L)'
;MTSNRFCVFCGNPPEKKNREHILPQWLLELTGDPKRVVNFGTNFKDGSTVKFDWLNFCVPACESCNSEYSKLEGRAKSYVLTLLDRGALNSIEYIDFMDWMDKVRVGLWIAYHFIQGNPTNIQPSFHIKTRIGQKDRMIAIYPLEGDGVGLNALGTESLIFHSQPSCMGLRINNILIINMSSDFLFSARCGFPFPKSCFTMLDGENPYMMHTSDFSITRKIKHPLIRKNIIKPSIHLYQPILGKSEDKRFQSGFVGDYSSFDAYLAKHTLPPYPSGKGILYFQHLDRVEPIYDINQSIEFENCTGIHSKPMYRIVQQIYEFQNFLYKQEKFLAENRELELNHAKRTKLLLKWNNNVIAHYSGMRNV
;
A
#
# COMPACT_ATOMS: atom_id res chain seq x y z
N MET A 1 -27.70 -7.62 7.11
CA MET A 1 -26.81 -7.24 8.23
C MET A 1 -26.71 -5.74 8.25
N THR A 2 -27.15 -5.12 9.33
CA THR A 2 -27.14 -3.66 9.55
C THR A 2 -25.74 -3.12 9.31
N SER A 3 -25.59 -2.19 8.36
CA SER A 3 -24.31 -1.52 8.08
C SER A 3 -23.95 -0.67 9.30
N ASN A 4 -23.24 -1.24 10.27
CA ASN A 4 -22.65 -0.44 11.34
C ASN A 4 -21.64 0.48 10.66
N ARG A 5 -22.04 1.73 10.44
CA ARG A 5 -21.17 2.78 9.91
C ARG A 5 -20.10 3.00 10.97
N PHE A 6 -18.88 2.54 10.70
CA PHE A 6 -17.71 2.78 11.52
C PHE A 6 -16.90 3.96 10.97
N CYS A 7 -16.10 4.58 11.83
CA CYS A 7 -15.13 5.59 11.45
C CYS A 7 -14.00 4.93 10.63
N VAL A 8 -13.75 5.42 9.42
CA VAL A 8 -12.68 4.88 8.53
C VAL A 8 -11.29 4.92 9.17
N PHE A 9 -11.07 5.81 10.13
CA PHE A 9 -9.78 5.97 10.80
C PHE A 9 -9.56 4.96 11.92
N CYS A 10 -10.51 4.85 12.86
CA CYS A 10 -10.32 4.06 14.07
C CYS A 10 -11.14 2.77 14.12
N GLY A 11 -12.14 2.59 13.26
CA GLY A 11 -13.02 1.41 13.25
C GLY A 11 -14.14 1.41 14.29
N ASN A 12 -14.14 2.37 15.21
CA ASN A 12 -15.22 2.54 16.19
C ASN A 12 -16.42 3.28 15.57
N PRO A 13 -17.62 3.21 16.18
CA PRO A 13 -18.72 4.08 15.81
C PRO A 13 -18.29 5.57 15.79
N PRO A 14 -18.63 6.35 14.74
CA PRO A 14 -18.17 7.73 14.63
C PRO A 14 -18.73 8.63 15.74
N GLU A 15 -17.83 9.28 16.46
CA GLU A 15 -18.13 10.35 17.42
C GLU A 15 -18.11 11.71 16.70
N LYS A 16 -19.11 12.57 16.95
CA LYS A 16 -19.30 13.86 16.25
C LYS A 16 -19.14 13.70 14.73
N LYS A 17 -20.09 13.00 14.12
CA LYS A 17 -20.04 12.49 12.74
C LYS A 17 -19.54 13.54 11.75
N ASN A 18 -18.42 13.23 11.11
CA ASN A 18 -17.88 13.96 9.96
C ASN A 18 -17.85 13.04 8.72
N ARG A 19 -17.73 13.61 7.53
CA ARG A 19 -17.51 12.87 6.28
C ARG A 19 -16.07 13.09 5.83
N GLU A 20 -15.37 12.00 5.61
CA GLU A 20 -13.99 12.02 5.16
C GLU A 20 -13.91 11.80 3.65
N HIS A 21 -13.24 12.71 2.94
CA HIS A 21 -12.84 12.50 1.54
C HIS A 21 -11.49 11.78 1.53
N ILE A 22 -11.49 10.49 1.15
CA ILE A 22 -10.25 9.69 1.13
C ILE A 22 -9.20 10.30 0.18
N LEU A 23 -9.67 10.75 -0.98
CA LEU A 23 -8.90 11.62 -1.88
C LEU A 23 -9.32 13.06 -1.55
N PRO A 24 -8.42 13.90 -1.00
CA PRO A 24 -8.80 15.18 -0.44
C PRO A 24 -9.29 16.16 -1.52
N GLN A 25 -10.13 17.11 -1.12
CA GLN A 25 -10.74 18.06 -2.05
C GLN A 25 -9.70 18.84 -2.87
N TRP A 26 -8.58 19.27 -2.27
CA TRP A 26 -7.52 19.96 -3.00
C TRP A 26 -6.93 19.10 -4.14
N LEU A 27 -6.92 17.77 -3.98
CA LEU A 27 -6.43 16.86 -5.01
C LEU A 27 -7.48 16.71 -6.12
N LEU A 28 -8.77 16.67 -5.77
CA LEU A 28 -9.85 16.62 -6.75
C LEU A 28 -9.85 17.86 -7.65
N GLU A 29 -9.68 19.04 -7.05
CA GLU A 29 -9.58 20.34 -7.73
C GLU A 29 -8.30 20.44 -8.59
N LEU A 30 -7.16 19.98 -8.07
CA LEU A 30 -5.89 19.93 -8.81
C LEU A 30 -5.94 19.06 -10.07
N THR A 31 -6.89 18.13 -10.13
CA THR A 31 -6.98 17.09 -11.17
C THR A 31 -8.23 17.21 -12.04
N GLY A 32 -8.91 18.36 -12.00
CA GLY A 32 -10.07 18.68 -12.84
C GLY A 32 -11.33 19.00 -12.01
N ASP A 33 -12.51 18.76 -12.59
CA ASP A 33 -13.78 19.00 -11.91
C ASP A 33 -13.98 18.01 -10.73
N PRO A 34 -14.12 18.47 -9.48
CA PRO A 34 -14.40 17.60 -8.33
C PRO A 34 -15.69 16.78 -8.47
N LYS A 35 -16.66 17.25 -9.26
CA LYS A 35 -17.96 16.59 -9.49
C LYS A 35 -17.95 15.60 -10.65
N ARG A 36 -16.80 15.37 -11.28
CA ARG A 36 -16.69 14.42 -12.39
C ARG A 36 -17.08 13.01 -11.93
N VAL A 37 -17.91 12.36 -12.75
CA VAL A 37 -18.30 10.97 -12.54
C VAL A 37 -17.25 10.06 -13.14
N VAL A 38 -16.73 9.12 -12.35
CA VAL A 38 -15.74 8.13 -12.82
C VAL A 38 -16.22 6.71 -12.61
N ASN A 39 -15.56 5.77 -13.29
CA ASN A 39 -15.82 4.34 -13.17
C ASN A 39 -15.06 3.76 -11.97
N PHE A 40 -15.77 3.16 -11.03
CA PHE A 40 -15.25 2.46 -9.86
C PHE A 40 -15.17 0.94 -10.07
N GLY A 41 -15.08 0.50 -11.31
CA GLY A 41 -15.06 -0.91 -11.69
C GLY A 41 -16.47 -1.51 -11.83
N THR A 42 -16.56 -2.82 -11.61
CA THR A 42 -17.76 -3.61 -11.88
C THR A 42 -18.46 -4.02 -10.58
N ASN A 43 -19.78 -3.92 -10.56
CA ASN A 43 -20.59 -4.55 -9.52
C ASN A 43 -20.58 -6.06 -9.76
N PHE A 44 -19.91 -6.80 -8.87
CA PHE A 44 -19.73 -8.24 -9.01
C PHE A 44 -21.02 -9.07 -8.82
N LYS A 45 -22.14 -8.45 -8.44
CA LYS A 45 -23.45 -9.13 -8.33
C LYS A 45 -24.20 -9.17 -9.66
N ASP A 46 -24.16 -8.09 -10.43
CA ASP A 46 -24.97 -7.92 -11.65
C ASP A 46 -24.15 -7.57 -12.91
N GLY A 47 -22.83 -7.37 -12.79
CA GLY A 47 -21.93 -7.06 -13.90
C GLY A 47 -21.97 -5.61 -14.37
N SER A 48 -22.79 -4.74 -13.76
CA SER A 48 -22.91 -3.34 -14.15
C SER A 48 -21.67 -2.52 -13.76
N THR A 49 -21.38 -1.44 -14.49
CA THR A 49 -20.32 -0.51 -14.10
C THR A 49 -20.79 0.37 -12.95
N VAL A 50 -20.02 0.39 -11.86
CA VAL A 50 -20.25 1.31 -10.74
C VAL A 50 -19.71 2.68 -11.12
N LYS A 51 -20.60 3.68 -11.18
CA LYS A 51 -20.23 5.07 -11.45
C LYS A 51 -20.47 5.92 -10.22
N PHE A 52 -19.51 6.78 -9.89
CA PHE A 52 -19.61 7.62 -8.72
C PHE A 52 -18.89 8.95 -8.94
N ASP A 53 -19.40 10.00 -8.31
CA ASP A 53 -18.80 11.34 -8.29
C ASP A 53 -17.74 11.38 -7.17
N TRP A 54 -16.53 11.87 -7.48
CA TRP A 54 -15.44 11.99 -6.52
C TRP A 54 -15.77 12.87 -5.31
N LEU A 55 -16.49 13.98 -5.48
CA LEU A 55 -16.94 14.83 -4.39
C LEU A 55 -17.87 14.07 -3.45
N ASN A 56 -18.72 13.18 -3.98
CA ASN A 56 -19.58 12.38 -3.13
C ASN A 56 -18.86 11.18 -2.50
N PHE A 57 -17.65 10.84 -2.97
CA PHE A 57 -16.82 9.73 -2.50
C PHE A 57 -16.22 10.02 -1.14
N CYS A 58 -17.04 9.84 -0.12
CA CYS A 58 -16.64 10.04 1.27
C CYS A 58 -17.28 9.02 2.20
N VAL A 59 -16.59 8.79 3.31
CA VAL A 59 -16.89 7.75 4.29
C VAL A 59 -17.08 8.35 5.69
N PRO A 60 -17.77 7.67 6.62
CA PRO A 60 -17.94 8.16 7.97
C PRO A 60 -16.59 8.28 8.70
N ALA A 61 -16.42 9.36 9.46
CA ALA A 61 -15.25 9.57 10.31
C ALA A 61 -15.63 10.29 11.61
N CYS A 62 -14.83 10.09 12.67
CA CYS A 62 -14.87 10.95 13.84
C CYS A 62 -14.27 12.32 13.49
N GLU A 63 -14.83 13.40 14.04
CA GLU A 63 -14.28 14.76 13.86
C GLU A 63 -12.82 14.86 14.32
N SER A 64 -12.49 14.27 15.47
CA SER A 64 -11.12 14.26 16.02
C SER A 64 -10.12 13.52 15.12
N CYS A 65 -10.51 12.36 14.61
CA CYS A 65 -9.68 11.59 13.69
C CYS A 65 -9.47 12.37 12.38
N ASN A 66 -10.54 12.90 11.79
CA ASN A 66 -10.43 13.70 10.56
C ASN A 66 -9.49 14.91 10.77
N SER A 67 -9.65 15.62 11.89
CA SER A 67 -8.81 16.78 12.24
C SER A 67 -7.33 16.42 12.46
N GLU A 68 -7.04 15.22 12.98
CA GLU A 68 -5.67 14.70 13.13
C GLU A 68 -5.02 14.52 11.75
N TYR A 69 -5.74 13.90 10.80
CA TYR A 69 -5.21 13.57 9.48
C TYR A 69 -5.24 14.73 8.47
N SER A 70 -6.04 15.78 8.69
CA SER A 70 -6.01 16.98 7.83
C SER A 70 -4.63 17.66 7.79
N LYS A 71 -3.87 17.58 8.91
CA LYS A 71 -2.47 18.06 8.95
C LYS A 71 -1.55 17.26 8.05
N LEU A 72 -1.72 15.93 8.01
CA LEU A 72 -0.97 15.06 7.10
C LEU A 72 -1.31 15.39 5.64
N GLU A 73 -2.58 15.61 5.34
CA GLU A 73 -3.00 16.01 3.98
C GLU A 73 -2.46 17.37 3.56
N GLY A 74 -2.42 18.34 4.49
CA GLY A 74 -1.84 19.65 4.24
C GLY A 74 -0.37 19.57 3.81
N ARG A 75 0.42 18.70 4.45
CA ARG A 75 1.81 18.43 4.05
C ARG A 75 1.92 17.60 2.77
N ALA A 76 1.06 16.61 2.60
CA ALA A 76 1.00 15.81 1.38
C ALA A 76 0.71 16.67 0.13
N LYS A 77 -0.11 17.73 0.27
CA LYS A 77 -0.36 18.70 -0.80
C LYS A 77 0.93 19.32 -1.32
N SER A 78 1.79 19.84 -0.43
CA SER A 78 3.08 20.42 -0.85
C SER A 78 3.95 19.39 -1.54
N TYR A 79 4.04 18.17 -1.01
CA TYR A 79 4.86 17.11 -1.61
C TYR A 79 4.37 16.73 -3.01
N VAL A 80 3.05 16.59 -3.19
CA VAL A 80 2.47 16.28 -4.51
C VAL A 80 2.76 17.39 -5.51
N LEU A 81 2.63 18.66 -5.13
CA LEU A 81 2.95 19.79 -6.01
C LEU A 81 4.43 19.78 -6.41
N THR A 82 5.35 19.53 -5.46
CA THR A 82 6.79 19.39 -5.75
C THR A 82 7.07 18.25 -6.72
N LEU A 83 6.47 17.06 -6.50
CA LEU A 83 6.67 15.89 -7.38
C LEU A 83 6.11 16.10 -8.79
N LEU A 84 4.99 16.82 -8.93
CA LEU A 84 4.41 17.19 -10.23
C LEU A 84 5.34 18.12 -11.02
N ASP A 85 6.04 19.02 -10.33
CA ASP A 85 7.06 19.92 -10.88
C ASP A 85 8.43 19.24 -11.07
N ARG A 86 8.52 17.91 -10.81
CA ARG A 86 9.79 17.15 -10.82
C ARG A 86 10.83 17.67 -9.82
N GLY A 87 10.39 18.41 -8.81
CA GLY A 87 11.22 18.84 -7.70
C GLY A 87 11.63 17.68 -6.80
N ALA A 88 12.70 17.90 -6.04
CA ALA A 88 13.21 16.93 -5.08
C ALA A 88 12.46 17.05 -3.74
N LEU A 89 12.30 15.91 -3.07
CA LEU A 89 11.89 15.85 -1.66
C LEU A 89 13.03 15.22 -0.87
N ASN A 90 13.14 15.56 0.40
CA ASN A 90 14.08 14.89 1.29
C ASN A 90 13.52 13.58 1.87
N SER A 91 14.35 12.80 2.55
CA SER A 91 13.94 11.52 3.11
C SER A 91 12.77 11.61 4.09
N ILE A 92 12.72 12.62 4.98
CA ILE A 92 11.64 12.75 5.95
C ILE A 92 10.32 13.13 5.28
N GLU A 93 10.36 13.96 4.24
CA GLU A 93 9.20 14.31 3.41
C GLU A 93 8.67 13.08 2.67
N TYR A 94 9.54 12.23 2.12
CA TYR A 94 9.11 10.97 1.51
C TYR A 94 8.50 10.00 2.54
N ILE A 95 9.02 9.92 3.76
CA ILE A 95 8.44 9.08 4.83
C ILE A 95 7.02 9.56 5.18
N ASP A 96 6.82 10.86 5.30
CA ASP A 96 5.51 11.48 5.57
C ASP A 96 4.56 11.33 4.38
N PHE A 97 5.08 11.46 3.15
CA PHE A 97 4.34 11.15 1.93
C PHE A 97 3.91 9.68 1.86
N MET A 98 4.75 8.74 2.30
CA MET A 98 4.39 7.32 2.41
C MET A 98 3.33 7.06 3.50
N ASP A 99 3.33 7.82 4.60
CA ASP A 99 2.24 7.79 5.60
C ASP A 99 0.90 8.24 4.96
N TRP A 100 0.93 9.26 4.10
CA TRP A 100 -0.24 9.68 3.31
C TRP A 100 -0.67 8.63 2.28
N MET A 101 0.26 7.97 1.58
CA MET A 101 -0.08 6.89 0.64
C MET A 101 -0.71 5.69 1.36
N ASP A 102 -0.26 5.36 2.57
CA ASP A 102 -0.90 4.34 3.41
C ASP A 102 -2.33 4.74 3.78
N LYS A 103 -2.56 6.01 4.15
CA LYS A 103 -3.89 6.57 4.41
C LYS A 103 -4.80 6.38 3.20
N VAL A 104 -4.35 6.79 2.02
CA VAL A 104 -5.13 6.70 0.78
C VAL A 104 -5.42 5.25 0.44
N ARG A 105 -4.42 4.35 0.50
CA ARG A 105 -4.59 2.92 0.17
C ARG A 105 -5.63 2.23 1.04
N VAL A 106 -5.50 2.39 2.36
CA VAL A 106 -6.41 1.75 3.33
C VAL A 106 -7.79 2.40 3.27
N GLY A 107 -7.85 3.73 3.10
CA GLY A 107 -9.09 4.46 2.93
C GLY A 107 -9.87 4.05 1.68
N LEU A 108 -9.19 3.89 0.54
CA LEU A 108 -9.80 3.44 -0.70
C LEU A 108 -10.34 2.03 -0.55
N TRP A 109 -9.58 1.12 0.06
CA TRP A 109 -10.04 -0.24 0.35
C TRP A 109 -11.34 -0.25 1.16
N ILE A 110 -11.40 0.50 2.26
CA ILE A 110 -12.62 0.60 3.08
C ILE A 110 -13.78 1.23 2.30
N ALA A 111 -13.53 2.31 1.57
CA ALA A 111 -14.55 3.00 0.79
C ALA A 111 -15.14 2.13 -0.33
N TYR A 112 -14.30 1.35 -1.01
CA TYR A 112 -14.74 0.40 -2.04
C TYR A 112 -15.59 -0.73 -1.46
N HIS A 113 -15.31 -1.20 -0.24
CA HIS A 113 -16.19 -2.15 0.46
C HIS A 113 -17.58 -1.58 0.69
N PHE A 114 -17.71 -0.29 1.02
CA PHE A 114 -19.02 0.34 1.18
C PHE A 114 -19.77 0.50 -0.14
N ILE A 115 -19.09 1.00 -1.18
CA ILE A 115 -19.76 1.37 -2.44
C ILE A 115 -20.06 0.15 -3.32
N GLN A 116 -19.19 -0.85 -3.34
CA GLN A 116 -19.44 -2.08 -4.09
C GLN A 116 -20.19 -3.15 -3.28
N GLY A 117 -20.61 -2.83 -2.05
CA GLY A 117 -21.38 -3.74 -1.20
C GLY A 117 -20.60 -4.99 -0.75
N ASN A 118 -19.30 -4.83 -0.51
CA ASN A 118 -18.37 -5.86 -0.01
C ASN A 118 -18.45 -7.19 -0.77
N PRO A 119 -18.05 -7.23 -2.05
CA PRO A 119 -18.20 -8.41 -2.91
C PRO A 119 -17.41 -9.63 -2.41
N THR A 120 -16.38 -9.41 -1.61
CA THR A 120 -15.52 -10.44 -1.02
C THR A 120 -15.99 -10.92 0.36
N ASN A 121 -17.06 -10.31 0.89
CA ASN A 121 -17.61 -10.56 2.23
C ASN A 121 -16.52 -10.55 3.33
N ILE A 122 -15.62 -9.57 3.29
CA ILE A 122 -14.54 -9.39 4.27
C ILE A 122 -14.92 -8.27 5.22
N GLN A 123 -14.81 -8.52 6.52
CA GLN A 123 -14.92 -7.46 7.52
C GLN A 123 -13.53 -6.85 7.72
N PRO A 124 -13.37 -5.52 7.64
CA PRO A 124 -12.08 -4.88 7.88
C PRO A 124 -11.54 -5.19 9.27
N SER A 125 -10.37 -5.83 9.35
CA SER A 125 -9.66 -6.12 10.61
C SER A 125 -8.74 -4.98 11.07
N PHE A 126 -8.54 -3.98 10.21
CA PHE A 126 -7.74 -2.79 10.49
C PHE A 126 -8.34 -1.58 9.79
N HIS A 127 -7.91 -0.40 10.24
CA HIS A 127 -8.39 0.90 9.78
C HIS A 127 -7.18 1.80 9.52
N ILE A 128 -7.40 3.01 8.98
CA ILE A 128 -6.29 3.89 8.58
C ILE A 128 -5.30 4.09 9.75
N LYS A 129 -5.79 4.41 10.94
CA LYS A 129 -4.94 4.72 12.11
C LYS A 129 -4.10 3.53 12.56
N THR A 130 -4.64 2.33 12.46
CA THR A 130 -3.94 1.11 12.90
C THR A 130 -3.05 0.52 11.82
N ARG A 131 -3.01 1.08 10.61
CA ARG A 131 -2.29 0.50 9.47
C ARG A 131 -1.17 1.38 8.89
N ILE A 132 -1.26 2.71 9.03
CA ILE A 132 -0.22 3.64 8.58
C ILE A 132 1.12 3.29 9.21
N GLY A 133 2.15 3.13 8.38
CA GLY A 133 3.51 2.92 8.83
C GLY A 133 3.67 1.70 9.75
N GLN A 134 2.88 0.64 9.54
CA GLN A 134 2.93 -0.59 10.35
C GLN A 134 3.59 -1.78 9.66
N LYS A 135 3.76 -1.75 8.33
CA LYS A 135 4.32 -2.86 7.55
C LYS A 135 5.29 -2.33 6.51
N ASP A 136 6.21 -3.17 6.06
CA ASP A 136 7.10 -2.86 4.94
C ASP A 136 6.33 -2.20 3.81
N ARG A 137 6.86 -1.10 3.32
CA ARG A 137 6.18 -0.28 2.31
C ARG A 137 7.13 0.25 1.24
N MET A 138 6.63 0.35 0.03
CA MET A 138 7.39 0.76 -1.15
C MET A 138 6.59 1.79 -1.93
N ILE A 139 7.28 2.80 -2.48
CA ILE A 139 6.73 3.67 -3.51
C ILE A 139 7.63 3.66 -4.76
N ALA A 140 6.98 3.59 -5.93
CA ALA A 140 7.61 3.73 -7.22
C ALA A 140 6.91 4.86 -7.99
N ILE A 141 7.63 5.92 -8.35
CA ILE A 141 7.06 7.10 -9.02
C ILE A 141 7.51 7.15 -10.47
N TYR A 142 6.52 7.23 -11.36
CA TYR A 142 6.69 7.28 -12.80
C TYR A 142 6.21 8.64 -13.33
N PRO A 143 7.11 9.49 -13.84
CA PRO A 143 6.75 10.56 -14.75
C PRO A 143 5.97 10.01 -15.95
N LEU A 144 4.90 10.69 -16.32
CA LEU A 144 4.10 10.42 -17.51
C LEU A 144 4.27 11.58 -18.50
N GLU A 145 4.44 11.26 -19.78
CA GLU A 145 4.44 12.24 -20.87
C GLU A 145 3.05 12.29 -21.52
N GLY A 146 2.53 13.50 -21.76
CA GLY A 146 1.35 13.69 -22.62
C GLY A 146 -0.01 13.27 -22.06
N ASP A 147 -0.09 12.60 -20.90
CA ASP A 147 -1.36 12.02 -20.41
C ASP A 147 -2.39 13.04 -19.88
N GLY A 148 -2.03 14.32 -19.75
CA GLY A 148 -2.95 15.41 -19.36
C GLY A 148 -3.37 15.44 -17.88
N VAL A 149 -4.40 16.24 -17.58
CA VAL A 149 -4.97 16.43 -16.23
C VAL A 149 -5.86 15.24 -15.86
N GLY A 150 -5.72 14.69 -14.65
CA GLY A 150 -6.58 13.60 -14.20
C GLY A 150 -6.17 12.95 -12.88
N LEU A 151 -7.08 12.13 -12.34
CA LEU A 151 -6.90 11.35 -11.11
C LEU A 151 -7.48 9.96 -11.33
N ASN A 152 -6.68 8.93 -11.06
CA ASN A 152 -7.15 7.54 -11.11
C ASN A 152 -6.55 6.75 -9.95
N ALA A 153 -7.41 6.09 -9.18
CA ALA A 153 -7.02 4.98 -8.33
C ALA A 153 -7.09 3.69 -9.18
N LEU A 154 -5.96 3.01 -9.32
CA LEU A 154 -5.79 1.88 -10.23
C LEU A 154 -5.54 0.61 -9.42
N GLY A 155 -6.27 -0.45 -9.78
CA GLY A 155 -6.22 -1.73 -9.10
C GLY A 155 -7.01 -1.78 -7.80
N THR A 156 -7.58 -0.66 -7.33
CA THR A 156 -8.38 -0.62 -6.11
C THR A 156 -9.74 -1.30 -6.27
N GLU A 157 -10.22 -1.42 -7.51
CA GLU A 157 -11.43 -2.13 -7.89
C GLU A 157 -11.27 -3.66 -7.98
N SER A 158 -10.05 -4.18 -7.86
CA SER A 158 -9.81 -5.61 -8.00
C SER A 158 -10.25 -6.38 -6.76
N LEU A 159 -10.79 -7.59 -6.95
CA LEU A 159 -11.18 -8.45 -5.83
C LEU A 159 -9.98 -8.89 -4.97
N ILE A 160 -8.77 -8.87 -5.54
CA ILE A 160 -7.54 -9.11 -4.77
C ILE A 160 -7.28 -7.95 -3.83
N PHE A 161 -7.38 -6.71 -4.31
CA PHE A 161 -7.22 -5.54 -3.45
C PHE A 161 -8.28 -5.47 -2.34
N HIS A 162 -9.51 -5.84 -2.67
CA HIS A 162 -10.59 -5.98 -1.69
C HIS A 162 -10.27 -7.03 -0.61
N SER A 163 -9.55 -8.09 -0.98
CA SER A 163 -9.14 -9.13 -0.04
C SER A 163 -7.89 -8.76 0.77
N GLN A 164 -6.92 -8.15 0.11
CA GLN A 164 -5.63 -7.75 0.66
C GLN A 164 -5.24 -6.43 0.00
N PRO A 165 -5.37 -5.28 0.69
CA PRO A 165 -5.10 -3.96 0.10
C PRO A 165 -3.59 -3.71 0.01
N SER A 166 -2.86 -4.55 -0.73
CA SER A 166 -1.40 -4.64 -0.67
C SER A 166 -0.68 -3.84 -1.75
N CYS A 167 -1.31 -3.60 -2.90
CA CYS A 167 -0.73 -2.86 -4.02
C CYS A 167 -1.80 -2.06 -4.76
N MET A 168 -1.55 -0.78 -4.99
CA MET A 168 -2.39 0.10 -5.83
C MET A 168 -1.52 1.06 -6.65
N GLY A 169 -2.11 1.62 -7.70
CA GLY A 169 -1.59 2.81 -8.37
C GLY A 169 -2.44 4.03 -8.07
N LEU A 170 -1.81 5.19 -7.96
CA LEU A 170 -2.47 6.49 -7.92
C LEU A 170 -1.86 7.36 -9.01
N ARG A 171 -2.64 7.66 -10.04
CA ARG A 171 -2.29 8.67 -11.04
C ARG A 171 -2.73 10.04 -10.54
N ILE A 172 -1.84 11.01 -10.58
CA ILE A 172 -2.12 12.42 -10.35
C ILE A 172 -1.50 13.18 -11.54
N ASN A 173 -2.34 13.70 -12.44
CA ASN A 173 -1.91 14.41 -13.65
C ASN A 173 -0.82 13.62 -14.43
N ASN A 174 0.40 14.14 -14.43
CA ASN A 174 1.57 13.63 -15.15
C ASN A 174 2.50 12.75 -14.28
N ILE A 175 2.03 12.22 -13.15
CA ILE A 175 2.72 11.18 -12.38
C ILE A 175 1.81 9.98 -12.10
N LEU A 176 2.39 8.79 -12.13
CA LEU A 176 1.79 7.56 -11.62
C LEU A 176 2.64 7.03 -10.46
N ILE A 177 2.02 6.86 -9.31
CA ILE A 177 2.67 6.35 -8.10
C ILE A 177 2.14 4.94 -7.85
N ILE A 178 3.02 3.96 -7.77
CA ILE A 178 2.67 2.63 -7.24
C ILE A 178 3.03 2.60 -5.77
N ASN A 179 2.07 2.24 -4.93
CA ASN A 179 2.29 2.01 -3.50
C ASN A 179 2.07 0.53 -3.21
N MET A 180 3.04 -0.09 -2.54
CA MET A 180 2.92 -1.44 -1.99
C MET A 180 3.12 -1.43 -0.48
N SER A 181 2.36 -2.25 0.24
CA SER A 181 2.62 -2.54 1.65
C SER A 181 2.18 -3.95 2.01
N SER A 182 3.07 -4.71 2.64
CA SER A 182 2.78 -6.08 3.11
C SER A 182 3.72 -6.45 4.26
N ASP A 183 3.31 -7.43 5.06
CA ASP A 183 4.15 -8.04 6.09
C ASP A 183 5.47 -8.57 5.51
N PHE A 184 6.60 -8.16 6.10
CA PHE A 184 7.95 -8.65 5.81
C PHE A 184 8.33 -8.68 4.32
N LEU A 185 7.74 -7.80 3.50
CA LEU A 185 7.88 -7.80 2.04
C LEU A 185 9.34 -7.80 1.56
N PHE A 186 10.20 -7.06 2.28
CA PHE A 186 11.61 -6.95 1.97
C PHE A 186 12.51 -6.82 3.22
N SER A 187 11.94 -6.93 4.42
CA SER A 187 12.66 -6.95 5.71
C SER A 187 13.92 -7.81 5.68
N ALA A 188 13.80 -9.07 5.23
CA ALA A 188 14.93 -10.00 5.13
C ALA A 188 16.09 -9.50 4.26
N ARG A 189 15.76 -8.69 3.24
CA ARG A 189 16.69 -8.17 2.22
C ARG A 189 17.19 -6.77 2.55
N CYS A 190 16.54 -6.06 3.48
CA CYS A 190 17.06 -4.85 4.12
C CYS A 190 17.91 -5.13 5.36
N GLY A 191 18.08 -6.39 5.77
CA GLY A 191 18.84 -6.75 6.95
C GLY A 191 18.05 -6.86 8.25
N PHE A 192 16.72 -6.65 8.20
CA PHE A 192 15.83 -6.60 9.35
C PHE A 192 15.39 -8.00 9.80
N PRO A 193 14.90 -8.17 11.04
CA PRO A 193 14.17 -9.34 11.49
C PRO A 193 13.04 -9.75 10.53
N PHE A 194 12.92 -11.05 10.27
CA PHE A 194 11.85 -11.64 9.47
C PHE A 194 11.57 -13.08 9.92
N PRO A 195 10.32 -13.55 9.83
CA PRO A 195 9.98 -14.92 10.21
C PRO A 195 10.43 -15.92 9.15
N LYS A 196 10.83 -17.12 9.59
CA LYS A 196 11.06 -18.26 8.67
C LYS A 196 9.79 -19.05 8.42
N SER A 197 8.84 -18.99 9.33
CA SER A 197 7.50 -19.57 9.18
C SER A 197 6.46 -18.46 9.30
N CYS A 198 5.58 -18.38 8.30
CA CYS A 198 4.51 -17.39 8.23
C CYS A 198 3.29 -18.04 7.58
N PHE A 199 2.15 -18.03 8.27
CA PHE A 199 0.89 -18.55 7.76
C PHE A 199 -0.30 -17.89 8.46
N THR A 200 -1.47 -17.96 7.86
CA THR A 200 -2.73 -17.46 8.42
C THR A 200 -3.65 -18.66 8.66
N MET A 201 -4.10 -18.85 9.90
CA MET A 201 -5.11 -19.85 10.21
C MET A 201 -6.49 -19.32 9.79
N LEU A 202 -7.30 -20.15 9.14
CA LEU A 202 -8.66 -19.78 8.72
C LEU A 202 -9.71 -20.09 9.81
N ASP A 203 -9.35 -20.94 10.76
CA ASP A 203 -10.16 -21.40 11.90
C ASP A 203 -9.26 -21.57 13.15
N GLY A 204 -9.82 -22.10 14.24
CA GLY A 204 -9.10 -22.33 15.50
C GLY A 204 -8.98 -21.08 16.38
N GLU A 205 -7.95 -21.05 17.23
CA GLU A 205 -7.63 -19.89 18.07
C GLU A 205 -7.04 -18.76 17.22
N ASN A 206 -7.61 -17.56 17.34
CA ASN A 206 -7.23 -16.36 16.57
C ASN A 206 -7.38 -16.51 15.04
N PRO A 207 -8.57 -16.87 14.53
CA PRO A 207 -8.79 -17.08 13.11
C PRO A 207 -8.52 -15.79 12.32
N TYR A 208 -7.98 -15.97 11.12
CA TYR A 208 -7.57 -14.91 10.18
C TYR A 208 -6.42 -14.02 10.67
N MET A 209 -5.74 -14.39 11.76
CA MET A 209 -4.50 -13.74 12.18
C MET A 209 -3.27 -14.43 11.56
N MET A 210 -2.26 -13.63 11.24
CA MET A 210 -0.99 -14.12 10.75
C MET A 210 -0.15 -14.65 11.92
N HIS A 211 0.21 -15.92 11.87
CA HIS A 211 1.13 -16.58 12.78
C HIS A 211 2.54 -16.51 12.22
N THR A 212 3.49 -16.16 13.08
CA THR A 212 4.90 -16.02 12.73
C THR A 212 5.77 -16.72 13.75
N SER A 213 6.80 -17.43 13.29
CA SER A 213 7.80 -18.08 14.16
C SER A 213 9.18 -18.11 13.51
N ASP A 214 10.15 -18.54 14.31
CA ASP A 214 11.51 -18.84 13.85
C ASP A 214 12.17 -17.64 13.18
N PHE A 215 12.20 -16.51 13.90
CA PHE A 215 12.74 -15.27 13.37
C PHE A 215 14.24 -15.35 13.10
N SER A 216 14.66 -14.66 12.05
CA SER A 216 16.06 -14.52 11.66
C SER A 216 16.36 -13.08 11.30
N ILE A 217 17.64 -12.71 11.39
CA ILE A 217 18.13 -11.39 10.99
C ILE A 217 19.39 -11.56 10.13
N THR A 218 19.46 -10.90 8.98
CA THR A 218 20.61 -11.03 8.07
C THR A 218 21.66 -9.96 8.27
N ARG A 219 21.27 -8.76 8.76
CA ARG A 219 22.14 -7.57 8.87
C ARG A 219 22.89 -7.24 7.57
N LYS A 220 22.29 -7.58 6.43
CA LYS A 220 22.88 -7.41 5.09
C LYS A 220 21.81 -6.92 4.12
N ILE A 221 22.17 -5.90 3.36
CA ILE A 221 21.35 -5.37 2.27
C ILE A 221 21.58 -6.25 1.03
N LYS A 222 20.50 -6.61 0.32
CA LYS A 222 20.57 -7.44 -0.90
C LYS A 222 19.80 -6.80 -2.05
N HIS A 223 20.46 -6.64 -3.19
CA HIS A 223 19.82 -6.21 -4.44
C HIS A 223 19.25 -7.42 -5.23
N PRO A 224 18.07 -7.31 -5.87
CA PRO A 224 17.01 -6.28 -5.70
C PRO A 224 16.19 -6.51 -4.42
N LEU A 225 15.54 -5.51 -3.81
CA LEU A 225 14.79 -5.71 -2.55
C LEU A 225 13.52 -6.56 -2.73
N ILE A 226 12.83 -6.47 -3.87
CA ILE A 226 11.74 -7.37 -4.26
C ILE A 226 12.19 -8.24 -5.43
N ARG A 227 11.94 -9.56 -5.33
CA ARG A 227 12.30 -10.55 -6.36
C ARG A 227 11.22 -10.73 -7.43
N LYS A 228 10.67 -9.62 -7.89
CA LYS A 228 9.79 -9.53 -9.06
C LYS A 228 10.20 -8.28 -9.83
N ASN A 229 10.31 -8.41 -11.15
CA ASN A 229 10.74 -7.30 -12.00
C ASN A 229 9.78 -6.11 -11.86
N ILE A 230 10.34 -4.91 -11.71
CA ILE A 230 9.63 -3.63 -11.64
C ILE A 230 10.11 -2.82 -12.84
N ILE A 231 9.18 -2.26 -13.63
CA ILE A 231 9.54 -1.31 -14.68
C ILE A 231 10.26 -0.15 -14.00
N LYS A 232 11.46 0.24 -14.47
CA LYS A 232 12.28 1.26 -13.81
C LYS A 232 11.47 2.55 -13.55
N PRO A 233 11.20 2.92 -12.29
CA PRO A 233 10.64 4.23 -11.97
C PRO A 233 11.76 5.28 -11.87
N SER A 234 11.40 6.55 -11.83
CA SER A 234 12.35 7.63 -11.52
C SER A 234 12.66 7.73 -10.03
N ILE A 235 11.73 7.33 -9.17
CA ILE A 235 11.94 7.22 -7.72
C ILE A 235 11.54 5.82 -7.30
N HIS A 236 12.43 5.10 -6.61
CA HIS A 236 12.16 3.73 -6.13
C HIS A 236 12.56 3.59 -4.67
N LEU A 237 11.63 3.85 -3.76
CA LEU A 237 11.91 3.94 -2.33
C LEU A 237 11.24 2.80 -1.57
N TYR A 238 11.99 2.24 -0.64
CA TYR A 238 11.57 1.18 0.26
C TYR A 238 11.79 1.60 1.71
N GLN A 239 10.84 1.27 2.58
CA GLN A 239 10.98 1.48 4.01
C GLN A 239 10.58 0.21 4.77
N PRO A 240 11.54 -0.51 5.38
CA PRO A 240 11.22 -1.67 6.20
C PRO A 240 10.62 -1.18 7.52
N ILE A 241 9.62 -1.90 8.04
CA ILE A 241 8.94 -1.52 9.28
C ILE A 241 8.88 -2.73 10.21
N LEU A 242 9.41 -2.54 11.42
CA LEU A 242 9.32 -3.51 12.50
C LEU A 242 7.94 -3.45 13.14
N GLY A 243 7.26 -4.59 13.20
CA GLY A 243 6.01 -4.72 13.94
C GLY A 243 6.26 -4.64 15.44
N LYS A 244 5.43 -3.88 16.18
CA LYS A 244 5.49 -3.85 17.64
C LYS A 244 5.10 -5.19 18.23
N SER A 245 5.69 -5.54 19.37
CA SER A 245 5.33 -6.74 20.13
C SER A 245 5.34 -6.46 21.63
N GLU A 246 4.38 -7.05 22.33
CA GLU A 246 4.35 -7.10 23.80
C GLU A 246 5.02 -8.37 24.35
N ASP A 247 5.46 -9.27 23.46
CA ASP A 247 6.17 -10.47 23.85
C ASP A 247 7.54 -10.11 24.41
N LYS A 248 7.73 -10.38 25.70
CA LYS A 248 8.95 -10.07 26.46
C LYS A 248 10.21 -10.75 25.91
N ARG A 249 10.07 -11.78 25.05
CA ARG A 249 11.20 -12.38 24.33
C ARG A 249 11.86 -11.40 23.36
N PHE A 250 11.10 -10.45 22.83
CA PHE A 250 11.59 -9.39 21.95
C PHE A 250 11.96 -8.15 22.76
N GLN A 251 13.22 -8.08 23.18
CA GLN A 251 13.68 -7.10 24.18
C GLN A 251 13.60 -5.64 23.71
N SER A 252 13.64 -5.37 22.41
CA SER A 252 13.46 -4.01 21.87
C SER A 252 11.99 -3.59 21.75
N GLY A 253 11.03 -4.48 22.05
CA GLY A 253 9.60 -4.25 21.85
C GLY A 253 9.14 -4.43 20.39
N PHE A 254 9.99 -5.00 19.53
CA PHE A 254 9.71 -5.23 18.12
C PHE A 254 9.88 -6.69 17.73
N VAL A 255 8.92 -7.21 16.97
CA VAL A 255 8.86 -8.61 16.55
C VAL A 255 10.16 -9.05 15.87
N GLY A 256 10.75 -10.13 16.39
CA GLY A 256 11.96 -10.75 15.84
C GLY A 256 13.29 -10.14 16.29
N ASP A 257 13.27 -9.08 17.09
CA ASP A 257 14.47 -8.48 17.67
C ASP A 257 14.64 -8.89 19.13
N TYR A 258 15.54 -9.85 19.34
CA TYR A 258 15.82 -10.45 20.65
C TYR A 258 16.79 -9.62 21.50
N SER A 259 17.37 -8.54 20.96
CA SER A 259 18.31 -7.68 21.69
C SER A 259 17.62 -6.43 22.19
N SER A 260 18.03 -5.92 23.35
CA SER A 260 17.66 -4.56 23.78
C SER A 260 18.36 -3.49 22.95
N PHE A 261 19.47 -3.84 22.30
CA PHE A 261 20.20 -2.99 21.37
C PHE A 261 20.85 -3.80 20.24
N ASP A 262 20.51 -3.47 19.00
CA ASP A 262 21.17 -4.00 17.81
C ASP A 262 21.80 -2.84 17.01
N ALA A 263 23.13 -2.81 16.89
CA ALA A 263 23.85 -1.74 16.22
C ALA A 263 23.50 -1.60 14.73
N TYR A 264 23.15 -2.70 14.06
CA TYR A 264 22.70 -2.66 12.67
C TYR A 264 21.33 -1.99 12.59
N LEU A 265 20.37 -2.40 13.43
CA LEU A 265 19.04 -1.80 13.45
C LEU A 265 19.07 -0.35 13.92
N ALA A 266 19.89 0.01 14.90
CA ALA A 266 20.08 1.38 15.35
C ALA A 266 20.57 2.31 14.22
N LYS A 267 21.42 1.80 13.31
CA LYS A 267 21.88 2.54 12.13
C LYS A 267 20.85 2.61 11.00
N HIS A 268 19.98 1.62 10.87
CA HIS A 268 19.04 1.47 9.74
C HIS A 268 17.59 1.80 10.10
N THR A 269 17.32 2.33 11.29
CA THR A 269 16.01 2.84 11.71
C THR A 269 16.10 4.32 12.01
N LEU A 270 14.96 5.01 11.99
CA LEU A 270 14.91 6.43 12.32
C LEU A 270 15.25 6.64 13.80
N PRO A 271 15.95 7.74 14.15
CA PRO A 271 16.16 8.11 15.54
C PRO A 271 14.85 8.64 16.19
N PRO A 272 14.69 8.49 17.52
CA PRO A 272 15.55 7.73 18.42
C PRO A 272 15.34 6.21 18.28
N TYR A 273 16.40 5.43 18.51
CA TYR A 273 16.29 3.96 18.52
C TYR A 273 15.74 3.46 19.87
N PRO A 274 14.84 2.46 19.89
CA PRO A 274 14.21 1.83 18.73
C PRO A 274 12.93 2.58 18.30
N SER A 275 12.87 3.03 17.04
CA SER A 275 11.66 3.68 16.49
C SER A 275 10.70 2.71 15.79
N GLY A 276 11.22 1.56 15.34
CA GLY A 276 10.51 0.58 14.53
C GLY A 276 10.35 0.97 13.04
N LYS A 277 10.51 2.24 12.69
CA LYS A 277 10.49 2.71 11.30
C LYS A 277 11.90 2.67 10.73
N GLY A 278 12.11 1.92 9.65
CA GLY A 278 13.37 1.92 8.91
C GLY A 278 13.67 3.28 8.29
N ILE A 279 14.94 3.54 8.00
CA ILE A 279 15.32 4.58 7.04
C ILE A 279 14.84 4.19 5.63
N LEU A 280 14.95 5.12 4.68
CA LEU A 280 14.65 4.83 3.29
C LEU A 280 15.79 4.08 2.61
N TYR A 281 15.44 3.22 1.68
CA TYR A 281 16.36 2.55 0.77
C TYR A 281 15.97 2.91 -0.66
N PHE A 282 16.88 3.55 -1.39
CA PHE A 282 16.73 3.82 -2.81
C PHE A 282 17.18 2.61 -3.61
N GLN A 283 16.31 2.07 -4.46
CA GLN A 283 16.69 0.99 -5.37
C GLN A 283 17.01 1.50 -6.76
N HIS A 284 18.30 1.53 -7.03
CA HIS A 284 18.89 1.70 -8.35
C HIS A 284 18.68 0.44 -9.20
N LEU A 285 19.04 0.52 -10.49
CA LEU A 285 18.99 -0.64 -11.40
C LEU A 285 19.93 -1.78 -10.97
N ASP A 286 21.08 -1.46 -10.39
CA ASP A 286 22.19 -2.38 -10.12
C ASP A 286 22.51 -2.55 -8.63
N ARG A 287 22.01 -1.65 -7.78
CA ARG A 287 22.29 -1.63 -6.34
C ARG A 287 21.10 -1.17 -5.50
N VAL A 288 21.27 -1.19 -4.19
CA VAL A 288 20.33 -0.64 -3.21
C VAL A 288 21.14 0.24 -2.28
N GLU A 289 20.71 1.48 -2.09
CA GLU A 289 21.40 2.50 -1.32
C GLU A 289 20.56 2.88 -0.09
N PRO A 290 21.02 2.60 1.14
CA PRO A 290 20.38 3.11 2.35
C PRO A 290 20.62 4.62 2.49
N ILE A 291 19.56 5.38 2.77
CA ILE A 291 19.60 6.83 2.92
C ILE A 291 19.64 7.17 4.42
N TYR A 292 20.85 7.41 4.94
CA TYR A 292 21.07 7.61 6.38
C TYR A 292 20.73 9.03 6.85
N ASP A 293 20.90 10.03 6.00
CA ASP A 293 20.53 11.41 6.33
C ASP A 293 19.05 11.66 6.00
N ILE A 294 18.28 12.01 7.03
CA ILE A 294 16.84 12.27 6.91
C ILE A 294 16.55 13.55 6.09
N ASN A 295 17.53 14.44 5.96
CA ASN A 295 17.43 15.68 5.19
C ASN A 295 18.06 15.54 3.79
N GLN A 296 18.61 14.37 3.45
CA GLN A 296 19.16 14.13 2.11
C GLN A 296 18.06 14.34 1.06
N SER A 297 18.33 15.24 0.12
CA SER A 297 17.46 15.50 -1.03
C SER A 297 17.50 14.30 -1.99
N ILE A 298 16.34 13.87 -2.46
CA ILE A 298 16.18 12.71 -3.35
C ILE A 298 15.52 13.20 -4.64
N GLU A 299 16.31 13.19 -5.71
CA GLU A 299 15.96 13.68 -7.04
C GLU A 299 15.40 12.56 -7.93
N PHE A 300 14.66 12.94 -8.97
CA PHE A 300 14.16 12.01 -9.99
C PHE A 300 15.33 11.44 -10.79
N GLU A 301 15.44 10.12 -10.87
CA GLU A 301 16.33 9.49 -11.82
C GLU A 301 15.81 9.61 -13.26
N ASN A 302 16.76 9.78 -14.18
CA ASN A 302 16.50 9.72 -15.60
C ASN A 302 16.07 8.31 -16.04
N CYS A 303 14.96 8.25 -16.77
CA CYS A 303 14.50 7.05 -17.47
C CYS A 303 14.73 7.22 -18.98
N THR A 304 15.69 6.49 -19.54
CA THR A 304 15.95 6.49 -21.00
C THR A 304 14.91 5.65 -21.76
N GLY A 305 14.85 5.79 -23.09
CA GLY A 305 13.81 5.16 -23.92
C GLY A 305 13.65 3.63 -23.77
N ILE A 306 14.71 2.91 -23.38
CA ILE A 306 14.63 1.46 -23.08
C ILE A 306 13.85 1.16 -21.78
N HIS A 307 13.89 2.09 -20.84
CA HIS A 307 13.25 2.03 -19.52
C HIS A 307 11.85 2.64 -19.54
N SER A 308 11.62 3.61 -20.42
CA SER A 308 10.28 4.19 -20.64
C SER A 308 9.33 3.12 -21.17
N LYS A 309 8.17 3.02 -20.52
CA LYS A 309 7.08 2.13 -20.91
C LYS A 309 5.79 2.94 -20.97
N PRO A 310 4.89 2.61 -21.90
CA PRO A 310 3.60 3.30 -21.97
C PRO A 310 2.81 3.05 -20.68
N MET A 311 1.96 4.01 -20.30
CA MET A 311 1.22 3.99 -19.03
C MET A 311 0.51 2.66 -18.80
N TYR A 312 -0.13 2.09 -19.83
CA TYR A 312 -0.86 0.83 -19.71
C TYR A 312 0.00 -0.37 -19.26
N ARG A 313 1.31 -0.38 -19.56
CA ARG A 313 2.26 -1.39 -19.05
C ARG A 313 2.62 -1.16 -17.59
N ILE A 314 2.73 0.09 -17.18
CA ILE A 314 2.93 0.47 -15.77
C ILE A 314 1.67 0.09 -14.98
N VAL A 315 0.48 0.31 -15.54
CA VAL A 315 -0.79 -0.10 -14.93
C VAL A 315 -0.91 -1.62 -14.84
N GLN A 316 -0.55 -2.36 -15.90
CA GLN A 316 -0.49 -3.82 -15.88
C GLN A 316 0.31 -4.34 -14.68
N GLN A 317 1.47 -3.74 -14.40
CA GLN A 317 2.35 -4.19 -13.32
C GLN A 317 1.69 -4.10 -11.94
N ILE A 318 0.76 -3.16 -11.72
CA ILE A 318 0.00 -3.03 -10.45
C ILE A 318 -0.75 -4.33 -10.16
N TYR A 319 -1.49 -4.85 -11.14
CA TYR A 319 -2.25 -6.09 -11.00
C TYR A 319 -1.34 -7.31 -10.88
N GLU A 320 -0.21 -7.31 -11.58
CA GLU A 320 0.78 -8.37 -11.41
C GLU A 320 1.39 -8.37 -10.00
N PHE A 321 1.61 -7.20 -9.40
CA PHE A 321 2.08 -7.09 -8.02
C PHE A 321 1.03 -7.51 -7.01
N GLN A 322 -0.24 -7.18 -7.24
CA GLN A 322 -1.34 -7.74 -6.45
C GLN A 322 -1.32 -9.28 -6.48
N ASN A 323 -1.21 -9.88 -7.67
CA ASN A 323 -1.09 -11.34 -7.80
C ASN A 323 0.16 -11.89 -7.10
N PHE A 324 1.29 -11.21 -7.23
CA PHE A 324 2.55 -11.63 -6.62
C PHE A 324 2.48 -11.65 -5.10
N LEU A 325 1.95 -10.57 -4.49
CA LEU A 325 1.80 -10.46 -3.04
C LEU A 325 0.76 -11.47 -2.51
N TYR A 326 -0.39 -11.57 -3.19
CA TYR A 326 -1.46 -12.49 -2.77
C TYR A 326 -1.04 -13.96 -2.81
N LYS A 327 -0.14 -14.33 -3.74
CA LYS A 327 0.41 -15.70 -3.83
C LYS A 327 1.46 -16.03 -2.75
N GLN A 328 2.00 -15.04 -2.04
CA GLN A 328 2.96 -15.29 -0.97
C GLN A 328 2.28 -15.72 0.33
N GLU A 329 0.98 -15.46 0.46
CA GLU A 329 0.22 -15.82 1.65
C GLU A 329 -0.02 -17.33 1.71
N LYS A 330 0.24 -17.91 2.87
CA LYS A 330 -0.03 -19.31 3.17
C LYS A 330 -1.21 -19.38 4.13
N PHE A 331 -2.30 -19.99 3.68
CA PHE A 331 -3.49 -20.20 4.50
C PHE A 331 -3.60 -21.66 4.90
N LEU A 332 -3.90 -21.91 6.18
CA LEU A 332 -4.09 -23.23 6.76
C LEU A 332 -5.42 -23.29 7.51
N ALA A 333 -5.99 -24.48 7.65
CA ALA A 333 -7.17 -24.70 8.48
C ALA A 333 -7.08 -26.09 9.13
N GLU A 334 -7.66 -26.24 10.31
CA GLU A 334 -7.94 -27.56 10.89
C GLU A 334 -9.03 -28.26 10.07
N ASN A 335 -10.03 -27.51 9.63
CA ASN A 335 -11.06 -27.98 8.72
C ASN A 335 -10.57 -27.98 7.26
N ARG A 336 -10.28 -29.17 6.73
CA ARG A 336 -9.84 -29.36 5.34
C ARG A 336 -10.82 -28.78 4.30
N GLU A 337 -12.13 -28.79 4.55
CA GLU A 337 -13.10 -28.22 3.63
C GLU A 337 -12.94 -26.69 3.53
N LEU A 338 -12.67 -26.03 4.66
CA LEU A 338 -12.41 -24.59 4.72
C LEU A 338 -11.16 -24.23 3.92
N GLU A 339 -10.08 -25.00 4.07
CA GLU A 339 -8.85 -24.83 3.29
C GLU A 339 -9.11 -25.00 1.78
N LEU A 340 -9.85 -26.04 1.38
CA LEU A 340 -10.21 -26.28 -0.02
C LEU A 340 -11.08 -25.15 -0.60
N ASN A 341 -12.06 -24.67 0.17
CA ASN A 341 -12.93 -23.57 -0.23
C ASN A 341 -12.15 -22.25 -0.36
N HIS A 342 -11.22 -22.00 0.56
CA HIS A 342 -10.31 -20.86 0.45
C HIS A 342 -9.40 -20.98 -0.78
N ALA A 343 -8.82 -22.15 -1.06
CA ALA A 343 -8.00 -22.38 -2.25
C ALA A 343 -8.79 -22.16 -3.55
N LYS A 344 -10.06 -22.62 -3.62
CA LYS A 344 -10.96 -22.35 -4.75
C LYS A 344 -11.20 -20.85 -4.92
N ARG A 345 -11.50 -20.13 -3.83
CA ARG A 345 -11.67 -18.67 -3.82
C ARG A 345 -10.41 -17.98 -4.34
N THR A 346 -9.24 -18.34 -3.83
CA THR A 346 -7.95 -17.76 -4.26
C THR A 346 -7.71 -17.95 -5.77
N LYS A 347 -8.00 -19.14 -6.32
CA LYS A 347 -7.91 -19.37 -7.78
C LYS A 347 -8.87 -18.46 -8.56
N LEU A 348 -10.09 -18.25 -8.06
CA LEU A 348 -11.07 -17.38 -8.69
C LEU A 348 -10.58 -15.92 -8.70
N LEU A 349 -10.11 -15.39 -7.57
CA LEU A 349 -9.63 -14.00 -7.48
C LEU A 349 -8.43 -13.76 -8.42
N LEU A 350 -7.47 -14.69 -8.43
CA LEU A 350 -6.34 -14.64 -9.35
C LEU A 350 -6.76 -14.70 -10.82
N LYS A 351 -7.78 -15.49 -11.16
CA LYS A 351 -8.33 -15.56 -12.52
C LYS A 351 -8.90 -14.22 -12.97
N TRP A 352 -9.70 -13.55 -12.13
CA TRP A 352 -10.24 -12.23 -12.42
C TRP A 352 -9.12 -11.22 -12.69
N ASN A 353 -8.10 -11.19 -11.83
CA ASN A 353 -6.99 -10.28 -11.99
C ASN A 353 -6.14 -10.59 -13.23
N ASN A 354 -5.96 -11.87 -13.56
CA ASN A 354 -5.28 -12.30 -14.80
C ASN A 354 -6.01 -11.85 -16.06
N ASN A 355 -7.35 -11.79 -16.05
CA ASN A 355 -8.11 -11.26 -17.19
C ASN A 355 -7.79 -9.77 -17.42
N VAL A 356 -7.65 -8.99 -16.34
CA VAL A 356 -7.25 -7.57 -16.42
C VAL A 356 -5.82 -7.44 -16.93
N ILE A 357 -4.90 -8.27 -16.42
CA ILE A 357 -3.51 -8.32 -16.92
C ILE A 357 -3.47 -8.66 -18.41
N ALA A 358 -4.29 -9.63 -18.87
CA ALA A 358 -4.37 -10.01 -20.27
C ALA A 358 -4.93 -8.88 -21.15
N HIS A 359 -5.92 -8.13 -20.66
CA HIS A 359 -6.45 -6.94 -21.33
C HIS A 359 -5.34 -5.90 -21.59
N TYR A 360 -4.58 -5.51 -20.56
CA TYR A 360 -3.45 -4.60 -20.73
C TYR A 360 -2.32 -5.19 -21.58
N SER A 361 -2.12 -6.51 -21.53
CA SER A 361 -1.11 -7.19 -22.36
C SER A 361 -1.43 -7.11 -23.85
N GLY A 362 -2.72 -7.13 -24.19
CA GLY A 362 -3.23 -7.01 -25.57
C GLY A 362 -3.23 -5.58 -26.10
N MET A 363 -3.10 -4.57 -25.24
CA MET A 363 -2.96 -3.17 -25.68
C MET A 363 -1.64 -2.98 -26.43
N ARG A 364 -1.73 -2.37 -27.61
CA ARG A 364 -0.58 -1.90 -28.39
C ARG A 364 -0.48 -0.39 -28.23
N ASN A 365 0.72 0.17 -28.41
CA ASN A 365 0.87 1.60 -28.62
C ASN A 365 0.01 1.95 -29.85
N VAL A 366 -1.04 2.74 -29.64
CA VAL A 366 -1.81 3.35 -30.74
C VAL A 366 -1.05 4.57 -31.21
#